data_AF-A0A942UP85-F1
#
_entry.id   AF-A0A942UP85-F1
#
_cell.length_a   1.000
_cell.length_b   1.000
_cell.length_c   1.000
_cell.angle_alpha   90.00
_cell.angle_beta   90.00
_cell.angle_gamma   90.00
#
_symmetry.space_group_name_H-M   'P 1'
#
loop_
_entity.id
_entity.type
_entity.pdbx_description
1 polymer ?
#
loop_
_entity_poly.entity_id
_entity_poly.type
_entity_poly.pdbx_seq_one_letter_code
_entity_poly.pdbx_strand_id
1 'polypeptide(L)'
;MLTYRDVLKLYPETRGIKEEHISFGSIALNSSSTQLKGLYFGTAADLDLGAAIANGAIAAIWPKEISLPAYTPNHFPVFFAHDSIEAMVVVVRKYTNKITLEKREDLTNMILSKQDLQNEKIYNEIHMLLDGMQPETKKGRKQK
;
A
#
# COMPACT_ATOMS: atom_id res chain seq x y z
N MET A 1 -7.42 12.18 3.00
CA MET A 1 -6.15 11.41 2.94
C MET A 1 -6.02 10.45 4.12
N LEU A 2 -5.31 9.33 3.91
CA LEU A 2 -4.83 8.38 4.92
C LEU A 2 -3.74 9.03 5.79
N THR A 3 -3.71 8.70 7.09
CA THR A 3 -2.74 9.27 8.04
C THR A 3 -1.92 8.22 8.76
N TYR A 4 -0.80 8.62 9.37
CA TYR A 4 0.01 7.77 10.25
C TYR A 4 -0.85 7.13 11.35
N ARG A 5 -1.70 7.93 12.00
CA ARG A 5 -2.60 7.46 13.05
C ARG A 5 -3.58 6.38 12.56
N ASP A 6 -4.04 6.47 11.32
CA ASP A 6 -4.91 5.45 10.72
C ASP A 6 -4.20 4.10 10.59
N VAL A 7 -2.93 4.11 10.16
CA VAL A 7 -2.09 2.92 10.00
C VAL A 7 -1.68 2.35 11.36
N LEU A 8 -1.29 3.22 12.30
CA LEU A 8 -0.89 2.83 13.67
C LEU A 8 -1.99 2.04 14.40
N LYS A 9 -3.27 2.39 14.17
CA LYS A 9 -4.42 1.65 14.74
C LYS A 9 -4.52 0.21 14.25
N LEU A 10 -4.05 -0.06 13.03
CA LEU A 10 -4.06 -1.41 12.44
C LEU A 10 -2.77 -2.17 12.76
N TYR A 11 -1.64 -1.46 12.77
CA TYR A 11 -0.30 -2.01 12.99
C TYR A 11 0.42 -1.22 14.09
N PRO A 12 0.20 -1.55 15.37
CA PRO A 12 0.75 -0.79 16.49
C PRO A 12 2.26 -1.02 16.72
N GLU A 13 2.81 -2.09 16.14
CA GLU A 13 4.23 -2.39 16.19
C GLU A 13 4.98 -1.55 15.14
N THR A 14 5.82 -0.64 15.62
CA THR A 14 6.49 0.35 14.76
C THR A 14 7.93 0.64 15.18
N ARG A 15 8.78 0.99 14.21
CA ARG A 15 10.10 1.62 14.40
C ARG A 15 10.11 3.03 13.80
N GLY A 16 11.04 3.86 14.24
CA GLY A 16 11.21 5.23 13.73
C GLY A 16 10.44 6.27 14.52
N ILE A 17 10.28 7.46 13.94
CA ILE A 17 9.52 8.53 14.60
C ILE A 17 8.02 8.21 14.59
N LYS A 18 7.35 8.56 15.68
CA LYS A 18 5.89 8.46 15.81
C LYS A 18 5.30 9.85 15.64
N GLU A 19 4.87 10.16 14.42
CA GLU A 19 4.26 11.45 14.10
C GLU A 19 2.85 11.22 13.55
N GLU A 20 1.87 11.25 14.45
CA GLU A 20 0.47 10.87 14.15
C GLU A 20 -0.20 11.81 13.13
N HIS A 21 0.33 13.02 12.96
CA HIS A 21 -0.24 14.04 12.07
C HIS A 21 0.23 13.92 10.61
N ILE A 22 1.19 13.04 10.30
CA ILE A 22 1.60 12.81 8.91
C ILE A 22 0.44 12.22 8.10
N SER A 23 0.19 12.80 6.94
CA SER A 23 -0.72 12.27 5.90
C SER A 23 0.07 11.68 4.74
N PHE A 24 -0.41 10.56 4.20
CA PHE A 24 0.19 9.91 3.05
C PHE A 24 -0.43 10.41 1.75
N GLY A 25 0.41 10.83 0.82
CA GLY A 25 0.02 11.25 -0.53
C GLY A 25 -0.24 10.08 -1.47
N SER A 26 0.45 8.96 -1.24
CA SER A 26 0.25 7.74 -1.99
C SER A 26 0.47 6.47 -1.18
N ILE A 27 -0.02 5.35 -1.71
CA ILE A 27 0.35 3.99 -1.29
C ILE A 27 0.88 3.22 -2.49
N ALA A 28 1.93 2.41 -2.30
CA ALA A 28 2.57 1.65 -3.37
C ALA A 28 3.17 0.33 -2.88
N LEU A 29 3.19 -0.69 -3.74
CA LEU A 29 3.86 -1.98 -3.49
C LEU A 29 5.21 -2.10 -4.21
N ASN A 30 5.44 -1.25 -5.21
CA ASN A 30 6.63 -1.25 -6.04
C ASN A 30 7.54 -0.07 -5.64
N SER A 31 8.76 -0.39 -5.23
CA SER A 31 9.77 0.56 -4.75
C SER A 31 10.25 1.52 -5.84
N SER A 32 10.15 1.13 -7.11
CA SER A 32 10.59 1.89 -8.27
C SER A 32 9.57 2.91 -8.78
N SER A 33 8.36 2.94 -8.18
CA SER A 33 7.31 3.90 -8.57
C SER A 33 7.45 5.21 -7.80
N THR A 34 7.32 6.35 -8.49
CA THR A 34 7.25 7.66 -7.85
C THR A 34 6.06 7.74 -6.90
N GLN A 35 6.33 7.87 -5.61
CA GLN A 35 5.34 7.77 -4.53
C GLN A 35 5.43 8.99 -3.61
N LEU A 36 4.94 10.14 -4.08
CA LEU A 36 5.05 11.40 -3.34
C LEU A 36 4.36 11.31 -1.97
N LYS A 37 5.13 11.48 -0.89
CA LYS A 37 4.67 11.25 0.49
C LYS A 37 4.08 9.85 0.66
N GLY A 38 4.78 8.86 0.11
CA GLY A 38 4.30 7.49 -0.02
C GLY A 38 4.34 6.69 1.29
N LEU A 39 3.34 5.83 1.46
CA LEU A 39 3.41 4.66 2.33
C LEU A 39 3.71 3.44 1.46
N TYR A 40 4.93 2.95 1.56
CA TYR A 40 5.40 1.79 0.81
C TYR A 40 5.04 0.49 1.52
N PHE A 41 4.57 -0.52 0.80
CA PHE A 41 4.28 -1.85 1.33
C PHE A 41 5.33 -2.82 0.78
N GLY A 42 6.37 -3.12 1.58
CA GLY A 42 7.43 -4.03 1.18
C GLY A 42 6.92 -5.46 1.12
N THR A 43 6.96 -6.09 -0.06
CA THR A 43 6.46 -7.45 -0.27
C THR A 43 7.62 -8.40 -0.55
N ALA A 44 7.42 -9.72 -0.50
CA ALA A 44 8.48 -10.67 -0.87
C ALA A 44 9.00 -10.49 -2.31
N ALA A 45 8.20 -9.91 -3.21
CA ALA A 45 8.60 -9.62 -4.58
C ALA A 45 9.44 -8.33 -4.71
N ASP A 46 9.34 -7.42 -3.74
CA ASP A 46 10.03 -6.13 -3.74
C ASP A 46 10.23 -5.67 -2.30
N LEU A 47 11.48 -5.75 -1.84
CA LEU A 47 11.95 -5.33 -0.52
C LEU A 47 13.00 -4.22 -0.63
N ASP A 48 13.05 -3.47 -1.74
CA ASP A 48 14.02 -2.39 -1.89
C ASP A 48 13.53 -1.12 -1.20
N LEU A 49 13.71 -1.08 0.13
CA LEU A 49 13.35 0.08 0.94
C LEU A 49 14.14 1.33 0.53
N GLY A 50 15.39 1.17 0.10
CA GLY A 50 16.23 2.28 -0.35
C GLY A 50 15.65 2.95 -1.59
N ALA A 51 15.27 2.15 -2.59
CA ALA A 51 14.59 2.64 -3.79
C ALA A 51 13.24 3.30 -3.46
N ALA A 52 12.44 2.69 -2.57
CA ALA A 52 11.17 3.27 -2.16
C ALA A 52 11.33 4.66 -1.52
N ILE A 53 12.31 4.81 -0.61
CA ILE A 53 12.66 6.09 0.01
C ILE A 53 13.12 7.11 -1.04
N ALA A 54 14.02 6.70 -1.95
CA ALA A 54 14.51 7.56 -3.02
C ALA A 54 13.37 8.04 -3.95
N ASN A 55 12.32 7.24 -4.11
CA ASN A 55 11.15 7.56 -4.91
C ASN A 55 10.03 8.28 -4.13
N GLY A 56 10.28 8.70 -2.89
CA GLY A 56 9.40 9.59 -2.13
C GLY A 56 8.60 8.94 -1.01
N ALA A 57 8.86 7.66 -0.69
CA ALA A 57 8.27 7.04 0.48
C ALA A 57 8.71 7.78 1.74
N ILE A 58 7.77 8.03 2.64
CA ILE A 58 8.00 8.67 3.93
C ILE A 58 7.65 7.76 5.11
N ALA A 59 7.10 6.58 4.83
CA ALA A 59 6.94 5.48 5.76
C ALA A 59 6.84 4.17 4.99
N ALA A 60 7.00 3.04 5.68
CA ALA A 60 6.77 1.72 5.10
C ALA A 60 5.97 0.78 6.01
N ILE A 61 5.22 -0.14 5.42
CA ILE A 61 4.81 -1.40 6.06
C ILE A 61 5.80 -2.49 5.64
N TRP A 62 6.30 -3.24 6.61
CA TRP A 62 7.37 -4.20 6.44
C TRP A 62 7.02 -5.57 7.01
N PRO A 63 7.44 -6.68 6.38
CA PRO A 63 7.23 -8.02 6.91
C PRO A 63 7.97 -8.23 8.24
N LYS A 64 7.26 -8.67 9.28
CA LYS A 64 7.80 -8.89 10.64
C LYS A 64 9.01 -9.82 10.69
N GLU A 65 8.96 -10.89 9.90
CA GLU A 65 9.99 -11.93 9.89
C GLU A 65 11.24 -11.52 9.09
N ILE A 66 11.21 -10.34 8.45
CA ILE A 66 12.31 -9.84 7.62
C ILE A 66 12.99 -8.68 8.33
N SER A 67 14.27 -8.85 8.63
CA SER A 67 15.10 -7.79 9.20
C SER A 67 15.08 -6.54 8.32
N LEU A 68 14.93 -5.37 8.94
CA LEU A 68 15.11 -4.11 8.23
C LEU A 68 16.55 -3.97 7.71
N PRO A 69 16.75 -3.42 6.50
CA PRO A 69 18.08 -3.14 6.00
C PRO A 69 18.84 -2.20 6.94
N ALA A 70 20.14 -2.43 7.13
CA ALA A 70 20.97 -1.64 8.04
C ALA A 70 21.01 -0.14 7.69
N TYR A 71 20.81 0.20 6.41
CA TYR A 71 20.77 1.57 5.91
C TYR A 71 19.44 2.30 6.19
N THR A 72 18.44 1.63 6.79
CA THR A 72 17.13 2.24 7.08
C THR A 72 17.32 3.45 8.01
N PRO A 73 16.93 4.67 7.62
CA PRO A 73 17.14 5.85 8.45
C PRO A 73 16.45 5.71 9.81
N ASN A 74 17.11 6.18 10.88
CA ASN A 74 16.61 6.00 12.26
C ASN A 74 15.24 6.63 12.50
N HIS A 75 14.95 7.75 11.84
CA HIS A 75 13.66 8.44 11.97
C HIS A 75 12.65 7.98 10.92
N PHE A 76 13.02 7.11 9.97
CA PHE A 76 12.08 6.62 8.96
C PHE A 76 11.04 5.71 9.62
N PRO A 77 9.74 6.07 9.59
CA PRO A 77 8.71 5.26 10.20
C PRO A 77 8.49 3.94 9.46
N VAL A 78 8.50 2.85 10.20
CA VAL A 78 8.21 1.51 9.71
C VAL A 78 7.15 0.87 10.58
N PHE A 79 6.07 0.39 9.98
CA PHE A 79 5.05 -0.45 10.60
C PHE A 79 5.32 -1.90 10.26
N PHE A 80 5.00 -2.83 11.15
CA PHE A 80 5.26 -4.24 10.91
C PHE A 80 3.97 -5.07 10.78
N ALA A 81 3.91 -5.90 9.74
CA ALA A 81 2.81 -6.82 9.45
C ALA A 81 3.35 -8.20 9.08
N HIS A 82 2.55 -9.27 9.21
CA HIS A 82 2.97 -10.61 8.80
C HIS A 82 2.95 -10.79 7.28
N ASP A 83 1.93 -10.27 6.60
CA ASP A 83 1.81 -10.23 5.14
C ASP A 83 1.51 -8.78 4.72
N SER A 84 2.44 -8.14 4.00
CA SER A 84 2.30 -6.75 3.58
C SER A 84 1.21 -6.54 2.51
N ILE A 85 0.93 -7.56 1.68
CA ILE A 85 -0.14 -7.49 0.68
C ILE A 85 -1.49 -7.53 1.38
N GLU A 86 -1.66 -8.47 2.30
CA GLU A 86 -2.84 -8.51 3.17
C GLU A 86 -2.97 -7.21 3.97
N ALA A 87 -1.84 -6.66 4.45
CA ALA A 87 -1.86 -5.44 5.21
C ALA A 87 -2.38 -4.24 4.41
N MET A 88 -1.93 -4.11 3.15
CA MET A 88 -2.43 -3.10 2.22
C MET A 88 -3.92 -3.24 1.98
N VAL A 89 -4.37 -4.47 1.71
CA VAL A 89 -5.79 -4.78 1.51
C VAL A 89 -6.64 -4.35 2.71
N VAL A 90 -6.19 -4.64 3.94
CA VAL A 90 -6.88 -4.23 5.16
C VAL A 90 -6.93 -2.71 5.30
N VAL A 91 -5.83 -2.01 5.02
CA VAL A 91 -5.78 -0.53 5.04
C VAL A 91 -6.78 0.05 4.04
N VAL A 92 -6.77 -0.44 2.80
CA VAL A 92 -7.67 0.03 1.73
C VAL A 92 -9.12 -0.22 2.09
N ARG A 93 -9.45 -1.43 2.53
CA ARG A 93 -10.82 -1.80 2.93
C ARG A 93 -11.31 -0.94 4.08
N LYS A 94 -10.47 -0.68 5.09
CA LYS A 94 -10.86 0.11 6.27
C LYS A 94 -11.02 1.59 5.97
N TYR A 95 -10.22 2.12 5.05
CA TYR A 95 -10.12 3.55 4.76
C TYR A 95 -10.42 3.87 3.30
N THR A 96 -11.38 3.16 2.70
CA THR A 96 -11.77 3.33 1.28
C THR A 96 -12.21 4.75 0.95
N ASN A 97 -12.76 5.49 1.92
CA ASN A 97 -13.15 6.90 1.74
C ASN A 97 -11.96 7.88 1.78
N LYS A 98 -10.74 7.40 2.03
CA LYS A 98 -9.50 8.19 2.10
C LYS A 98 -8.53 7.88 0.96
N ILE A 99 -8.81 6.85 0.16
CA ILE A 99 -7.92 6.28 -0.85
C ILE A 99 -8.65 6.27 -2.21
N THR A 100 -7.91 6.42 -3.31
CA THR A 100 -8.45 6.41 -4.67
C THR A 100 -7.44 5.84 -5.67
N LEU A 101 -7.92 5.28 -6.78
CA LEU A 101 -7.10 4.91 -7.94
C LEU A 101 -6.91 6.08 -8.92
N GLU A 102 -7.75 7.11 -8.81
CA GLU A 102 -7.65 8.32 -9.63
C GLU A 102 -6.67 9.32 -9.00
N LYS A 103 -6.04 10.16 -9.83
CA LYS A 103 -5.12 11.18 -9.30
C LYS A 103 -5.90 12.32 -8.66
N ARG A 104 -5.88 12.38 -7.32
CA ARG A 104 -6.51 13.43 -6.50
C ARG A 104 -5.56 13.96 -5.44
N GLU A 105 -5.70 15.24 -5.10
CA GLU A 105 -4.84 15.91 -4.10
C GLU A 105 -5.40 15.79 -2.67
N ASP A 106 -6.71 15.59 -2.53
CA ASP A 106 -7.41 15.50 -1.24
C ASP A 106 -7.51 14.07 -0.67
N LEU A 107 -7.18 13.08 -1.49
CA LEU A 107 -7.17 11.65 -1.16
C LEU A 107 -5.76 11.06 -1.33
N THR A 108 -5.55 9.88 -0.75
CA THR A 108 -4.31 9.13 -0.92
C THR A 108 -4.38 8.32 -2.20
N ASN A 109 -3.45 8.56 -3.10
CA ASN A 109 -3.43 7.91 -4.42
C ASN A 109 -2.83 6.51 -4.32
N MET A 110 -3.54 5.51 -4.83
CA MET A 110 -3.05 4.15 -4.87
C MET A 110 -2.32 3.89 -6.18
N ILE A 111 -1.06 3.49 -6.09
CA ILE A 111 -0.18 3.27 -7.23
C ILE A 111 -0.01 1.77 -7.41
N LEU A 112 -0.62 1.24 -8.48
CA LEU A 112 -0.54 -0.17 -8.86
C LEU A 112 0.08 -0.29 -10.25
N SER A 113 1.06 -1.17 -10.38
CA SER A 113 1.63 -1.59 -11.64
C SER A 113 0.79 -2.71 -12.27
N LYS A 114 1.01 -2.99 -13.55
CA LYS A 114 0.41 -4.16 -14.21
C LYS A 114 0.78 -5.49 -13.55
N GLN A 115 1.94 -5.55 -12.89
CA GLN A 115 2.38 -6.75 -12.18
C GLN A 115 1.62 -6.92 -10.86
N ASP A 116 1.35 -5.83 -10.14
CA ASP A 116 0.56 -5.87 -8.90
C ASP A 116 -0.85 -6.40 -9.17
N LEU A 117 -1.44 -6.02 -10.31
CA LEU A 117 -2.76 -6.49 -10.75
C LEU A 117 -2.79 -7.98 -11.18
N GLN A 118 -1.65 -8.64 -11.32
CA GLN A 118 -1.61 -10.10 -11.53
C GLN A 118 -1.77 -10.88 -10.22
N ASN A 119 -1.60 -10.21 -9.08
CA ASN A 119 -1.88 -10.82 -7.78
C ASN A 119 -3.38 -10.87 -7.55
N GLU A 120 -3.94 -12.07 -7.43
CA GLU A 120 -5.39 -12.27 -7.26
C GLU A 120 -5.97 -11.57 -6.02
N LYS A 121 -5.21 -11.49 -4.90
CA LYS A 121 -5.69 -10.78 -3.70
C LYS A 121 -5.83 -9.28 -4.00
N ILE A 122 -4.85 -8.70 -4.69
CA ILE A 122 -4.87 -7.27 -5.05
C ILE A 122 -6.02 -7.01 -6.03
N TYR A 123 -6.09 -7.78 -7.11
CA TYR A 123 -7.10 -7.58 -8.15
C TYR A 123 -8.52 -7.71 -7.60
N ASN A 124 -8.82 -8.81 -6.91
CA ASN A 124 -10.17 -9.07 -6.42
C ASN A 124 -10.58 -8.03 -5.37
N GLU A 125 -9.72 -7.72 -4.42
CA GLU A 125 -10.15 -6.90 -3.30
C GLU A 125 -10.08 -5.42 -3.61
N ILE A 126 -8.96 -4.92 -4.13
CA ILE A 126 -8.74 -3.48 -4.23
C ILE A 126 -9.50 -2.86 -5.40
N HIS A 127 -9.51 -3.53 -6.56
CA HIS A 127 -10.23 -3.02 -7.73
C HIS A 127 -11.73 -2.96 -7.45
N MET A 128 -12.30 -4.02 -6.85
CA MET A 128 -13.73 -4.02 -6.50
C MET A 128 -14.09 -3.00 -5.41
N LEU A 129 -13.20 -2.80 -4.42
CA LEU A 129 -13.44 -1.88 -3.31
C LEU A 129 -13.40 -0.41 -3.75
N LEU A 130 -12.48 -0.06 -4.66
CA LEU A 130 -12.27 1.33 -5.05
C LEU A 130 -13.05 1.74 -6.31
N ASP A 131 -13.39 0.82 -7.21
CA ASP A 131 -14.11 1.15 -8.45
C ASP A 131 -15.63 0.96 -8.39
N GLY A 132 -16.18 0.44 -7.28
CA GLY A 132 -17.64 0.35 -7.11
C GLY A 132 -18.35 -0.42 -8.23
N MET A 133 -18.24 -1.76 -8.20
CA MET A 133 -18.95 -2.74 -9.04
C MET A 133 -18.85 -2.58 -10.58
N GLN A 134 -18.13 -3.51 -11.21
CA GLN A 134 -18.67 -4.34 -12.30
C GLN A 134 -18.09 -5.76 -12.22
N PRO A 135 -18.85 -6.77 -11.76
CA PRO A 135 -18.55 -8.15 -12.08
C PRO A 135 -19.32 -8.53 -13.35
N GLU A 136 -18.74 -8.29 -14.52
CA GLU A 136 -19.21 -8.93 -15.75
C GLU A 136 -18.03 -9.66 -16.37
N THR A 137 -17.96 -10.97 -16.08
CA THR A 137 -17.60 -11.98 -17.08
C THR A 137 -17.64 -13.38 -16.47
N LYS A 138 -18.79 -14.04 -16.56
CA LYS A 138 -18.80 -15.49 -16.83
C LYS A 138 -19.78 -15.84 -17.95
N LYS A 139 -19.15 -16.11 -19.10
CA LYS A 139 -19.49 -17.09 -20.13
C LYS A 139 -20.66 -16.78 -21.06
N GLY A 140 -20.29 -16.24 -22.23
CA GLY A 140 -20.95 -16.63 -23.47
C GLY A 140 -20.87 -18.15 -23.66
N ARG A 141 -21.97 -18.85 -23.42
CA ARG A 141 -22.20 -20.17 -24.02
C ARG A 141 -22.60 -19.94 -25.47
N LYS A 142 -21.67 -20.15 -26.40
CA LYS A 142 -22.02 -20.54 -27.77
C LYS A 142 -22.62 -21.94 -27.70
N GLN A 143 -23.91 -22.07 -27.99
CA GLN A 143 -24.50 -23.28 -28.54
C GLN A 143 -25.61 -22.86 -29.52
N LYS A 144 -25.26 -22.89 -30.80
CA LYS A 144 -26.13 -23.33 -31.89
C LYS A 144 -25.29 -24.24 -32.78
#